data_AF-A0A954YDB3-F1
#
_entry.id   AF-A0A954YDB3-F1
#
_cell.length_a   1.000
_cell.length_b   1.000
_cell.length_c   1.000
_cell.angle_alpha   90.00
_cell.angle_beta   90.00
_cell.angle_gamma   90.00
#
_symmetry.space_group_name_H-M   'P 1'
#
loop_
_entity.id
_entity.type
_entity.pdbx_description
1 polymer ?
#
loop_
_entity_poly.entity_id
_entity_poly.type
_entity_poly.pdbx_seq_one_letter_code
_entity_poly.pdbx_strand_id
1 'polypeptide(L)'
;MRPVCLLLCGIFLLGGCATPTVPTGPSTMRLQIADRERFVDNALTMLRELDFEPAWVDRDRGLIQTRPTTSAQWYEFWRGDVIGPDQALESSVSTVRRSVRVDIGPPPIGEAASTVDVEVRKERYSAPERQVTTASSALAIYSERLPTSEGLIRARTAGEHWVDLGRDGRLERDLLRRMSRLPSARKISEGQPAAPKPAMAPAPDAPASTAPEPERAPPAPTAKPSDVIEMEPIPD
;
A
#
# COMPACT_ATOMS: atom_id res chain seq x y z
N MET A 1 -57.25 7.02 -10.79
CA MET A 1 -56.10 7.37 -9.91
C MET A 1 -55.14 6.18 -9.96
N ARG A 2 -53.95 6.33 -10.55
CA ARG A 2 -53.08 5.22 -11.00
C ARG A 2 -51.94 4.95 -10.01
N PRO A 3 -51.82 3.73 -9.44
CA PRO A 3 -50.72 3.35 -8.56
C PRO A 3 -49.54 2.83 -9.39
N VAL A 4 -48.84 3.72 -10.11
CA VAL A 4 -47.68 3.33 -10.95
C VAL A 4 -46.37 3.92 -10.41
N CYS A 5 -46.43 4.88 -9.47
CA CYS A 5 -45.24 5.50 -8.88
C CYS A 5 -44.50 4.65 -7.83
N LEU A 6 -45.13 3.60 -7.26
CA LEU A 6 -44.56 2.85 -6.13
C LEU A 6 -43.62 1.70 -6.53
N LEU A 7 -43.53 1.37 -7.82
CA LEU A 7 -42.77 0.20 -8.29
C LEU A 7 -41.35 0.52 -8.77
N LEU A 8 -40.97 1.80 -8.88
CA LEU A 8 -39.63 2.22 -9.33
C LEU A 8 -38.58 2.34 -8.22
N CYS A 9 -38.97 2.29 -6.94
CA CYS A 9 -38.03 2.38 -5.81
C CYS A 9 -37.43 1.03 -5.38
N GLY A 10 -37.99 -0.11 -5.84
CA GLY A 10 -37.60 -1.44 -5.36
C GLY A 10 -36.35 -2.05 -6.04
N ILE A 11 -35.88 -1.50 -7.15
CA ILE A 11 -34.86 -2.15 -8.00
C ILE A 11 -33.41 -1.72 -7.62
N PHE A 12 -33.22 -0.66 -6.84
CA PHE A 12 -31.88 -0.20 -6.45
C PHE A 12 -31.23 -0.96 -5.28
N LEU A 13 -31.94 -1.87 -4.60
CA LEU A 13 -31.44 -2.55 -3.40
C LEU A 13 -30.75 -3.90 -3.67
N LEU A 14 -30.62 -4.33 -4.93
CA LEU A 14 -29.97 -5.60 -5.29
C LEU A 14 -28.56 -5.44 -5.90
N GLY A 15 -27.97 -4.24 -5.82
CA GLY A 15 -26.56 -4.04 -6.15
C GLY A 15 -25.67 -4.72 -5.11
N GLY A 16 -25.30 -5.98 -5.34
CA GLY A 16 -24.40 -6.72 -4.47
C GLY A 16 -23.07 -5.98 -4.28
N CYS A 17 -22.55 -6.00 -3.05
CA CYS A 17 -21.23 -5.47 -2.72
C CYS A 17 -20.15 -6.28 -3.45
N ALA A 18 -19.78 -5.86 -4.65
CA ALA A 18 -18.60 -6.38 -5.32
C ALA A 18 -17.36 -5.90 -4.57
N THR A 19 -16.68 -6.80 -3.86
CA THR A 19 -15.41 -6.50 -3.22
C THR A 19 -14.37 -6.18 -4.30
N PRO A 20 -13.71 -5.01 -4.25
CA PRO A 20 -12.70 -4.68 -5.25
C PRO A 20 -11.55 -5.70 -5.18
N THR A 21 -11.19 -6.27 -6.34
CA THR A 21 -10.07 -7.20 -6.45
C THR A 21 -8.76 -6.51 -6.05
N VAL A 22 -8.10 -7.02 -5.01
CA VAL A 22 -6.77 -6.56 -4.62
C VAL A 22 -5.75 -7.08 -5.65
N PRO A 23 -4.85 -6.24 -6.19
CA PRO A 23 -3.84 -6.69 -7.12
C PRO A 23 -2.89 -7.68 -6.44
N THR A 24 -2.73 -8.86 -7.02
CA THR A 24 -1.85 -9.91 -6.50
C THR A 24 -0.45 -9.88 -7.12
N GLY A 25 -0.24 -9.07 -8.18
CA GLY A 25 1.04 -8.94 -8.89
C GLY A 25 1.48 -7.49 -9.08
N PRO A 26 2.77 -7.23 -9.36
CA PRO A 26 3.26 -5.89 -9.65
C PRO A 26 2.49 -5.29 -10.84
N SER A 27 2.09 -4.02 -10.72
CA SER A 27 1.50 -3.32 -11.85
C SER A 27 2.65 -2.87 -12.74
N THR A 28 2.91 -3.69 -13.77
CA THR A 28 4.04 -3.55 -14.68
C THR A 28 3.58 -3.16 -16.08
N MET A 29 4.33 -2.29 -16.75
CA MET A 29 4.12 -1.95 -18.15
C MET A 29 5.44 -1.84 -18.91
N ARG A 30 5.51 -2.39 -20.12
CA ARG A 30 6.68 -2.25 -21.00
C ARG A 30 6.52 -1.00 -21.87
N LEU A 31 7.50 -0.09 -21.79
CA LEU A 31 7.51 1.18 -22.52
C LEU A 31 8.84 1.35 -23.27
N GLN A 32 8.78 1.83 -24.50
CA GLN A 32 9.97 2.32 -25.18
C GLN A 32 10.24 3.74 -24.70
N ILE A 33 11.34 3.92 -23.96
CA ILE A 33 11.73 5.20 -23.38
C ILE A 33 12.91 5.72 -24.20
N ALA A 34 12.70 6.81 -24.95
CA ALA A 34 13.73 7.37 -25.83
C ALA A 34 14.81 8.14 -25.04
N ASP A 35 14.38 8.85 -23.99
CA ASP A 35 15.23 9.64 -23.11
C ASP A 35 14.77 9.40 -21.67
N ARG A 36 15.60 8.67 -20.90
CA ARG A 36 15.28 8.24 -19.53
C ARG A 36 15.21 9.42 -18.57
N GLU A 37 16.13 10.38 -18.68
CA GLU A 37 16.16 11.56 -17.81
C GLU A 37 14.91 12.41 -18.01
N ARG A 38 14.56 12.69 -19.28
CA ARG A 38 13.32 13.41 -19.57
C ARG A 38 12.08 12.65 -19.13
N PHE A 39 12.08 11.33 -19.25
CA PHE A 39 10.97 10.51 -18.76
C PHE A 39 10.82 10.62 -17.24
N VAL A 40 11.92 10.55 -16.49
CA VAL A 40 11.93 10.75 -15.03
C VAL A 40 11.40 12.14 -14.67
N ASP A 41 11.86 13.20 -15.34
CA ASP A 41 11.41 14.57 -15.07
C ASP A 41 9.90 14.75 -15.34
N ASN A 42 9.41 14.18 -16.44
CA ASN A 42 7.99 14.17 -16.78
C ASN A 42 7.17 13.37 -15.77
N ALA A 43 7.67 12.22 -15.31
CA ALA A 43 7.02 11.41 -14.29
C ALA A 43 6.96 12.15 -12.95
N LEU A 44 8.03 12.84 -12.54
CA LEU A 44 8.04 13.66 -11.33
C LEU A 44 7.05 14.82 -11.41
N THR A 45 6.94 15.45 -12.58
CA THR A 45 5.97 16.54 -12.81
C THR A 45 4.54 16.02 -12.69
N MET A 46 4.24 14.91 -13.36
CA MET A 46 2.94 14.24 -13.27
C MET A 46 2.59 13.82 -11.83
N LEU A 47 3.54 13.30 -11.06
CA LEU A 47 3.31 12.93 -9.65
C LEU A 47 2.99 14.16 -8.79
N ARG A 48 3.69 15.28 -9.00
CA ARG A 48 3.40 16.54 -8.29
C ARG A 48 2.03 17.11 -8.62
N GLU A 49 1.60 17.01 -9.88
CA GLU A 49 0.24 17.41 -10.31
C GLU A 49 -0.86 16.57 -9.62
N LEU A 50 -0.51 15.40 -9.10
CA LEU A 50 -1.39 14.50 -8.35
C LEU A 50 -1.20 14.60 -6.82
N ASP A 51 -0.57 15.67 -6.32
CA ASP A 51 -0.23 15.88 -4.90
C ASP A 51 0.70 14.81 -4.29
N PHE A 52 1.40 14.04 -5.12
CA PHE A 52 2.41 13.10 -4.65
C PHE A 52 3.79 13.76 -4.65
N GLU A 53 4.17 14.29 -3.49
CA GLU A 53 5.46 14.94 -3.30
C GLU A 53 6.60 13.90 -3.32
N PRO A 54 7.62 14.04 -4.18
CA PRO A 54 8.78 13.15 -4.17
C PRO A 54 9.54 13.23 -2.84
N ALA A 55 9.71 12.10 -2.16
CA ALA A 55 10.55 11.97 -0.97
C ALA A 55 12.01 11.76 -1.36
N TRP A 56 12.25 10.87 -2.34
CA TRP A 56 13.57 10.52 -2.83
C TRP A 56 13.49 10.04 -4.28
N VAL A 57 14.55 10.33 -5.05
CA VAL A 57 14.69 10.00 -6.47
C VAL A 57 16.11 9.51 -6.73
N ASP A 58 16.23 8.33 -7.31
CA ASP A 58 17.48 7.76 -7.83
C ASP A 58 17.38 7.68 -9.35
N ARG A 59 18.03 8.62 -10.03
CA ARG A 59 17.99 8.72 -11.50
C ARG A 59 18.76 7.57 -12.17
N ASP A 60 19.86 7.14 -11.56
CA ASP A 60 20.69 6.06 -12.07
C ASP A 60 19.95 4.72 -12.04
N ARG A 61 19.21 4.45 -10.95
CA ARG A 61 18.36 3.25 -10.83
C ARG A 61 16.97 3.44 -11.42
N GLY A 62 16.55 4.67 -11.70
CA GLY A 62 15.22 4.98 -12.22
C GLY A 62 14.12 4.80 -11.18
N LEU A 63 14.45 5.01 -9.90
CA LEU A 63 13.55 4.77 -8.78
C LEU A 63 13.04 6.09 -8.21
N ILE A 64 11.72 6.21 -8.11
CA ILE A 64 11.04 7.38 -7.54
C ILE A 64 10.19 6.90 -6.36
N GLN A 65 10.36 7.51 -5.19
CA GLN A 65 9.55 7.25 -4.01
C GLN A 65 8.93 8.55 -3.51
N THR A 66 7.62 8.56 -3.29
CA THR A 66 6.89 9.74 -2.80
C THR A 66 6.72 9.69 -1.28
N ARG A 67 6.49 10.86 -0.68
CA ARG A 67 6.02 10.95 0.71
C ARG A 67 4.62 10.34 0.81
N PRO A 68 4.22 9.82 1.98
CA PRO A 68 2.84 9.46 2.22
C PRO A 68 1.96 10.71 2.19
N THR A 69 0.98 10.75 1.28
CA THR A 69 0.03 11.86 1.14
C THR A 69 -1.34 11.42 1.64
N THR A 70 -2.01 12.26 2.45
CA THR A 70 -3.39 12.02 2.88
C THR A 70 -4.33 12.07 1.69
N SER A 71 -5.22 11.09 1.60
CA SER A 71 -6.03 10.86 0.43
C SER A 71 -7.19 11.83 0.28
N ALA A 72 -7.59 12.10 -0.96
CA ALA A 72 -8.72 12.97 -1.26
C ALA A 72 -10.03 12.51 -0.61
N GLN A 73 -10.79 13.49 -0.14
CA GLN A 73 -12.14 13.29 0.39
C GLN A 73 -13.17 13.30 -0.75
N TRP A 74 -14.39 12.81 -0.52
CA TRP A 74 -15.44 12.73 -1.54
C TRP A 74 -15.81 14.07 -2.19
N TYR A 75 -15.57 15.19 -1.50
CA TYR A 75 -15.82 16.55 -2.01
C TYR A 75 -14.60 17.19 -2.68
N GLU A 76 -13.42 16.55 -2.66
CA GLU A 76 -12.17 17.04 -3.25
C GLU A 76 -11.98 16.52 -4.69
N PHE A 77 -12.98 16.71 -5.55
CA PHE A 77 -13.00 16.16 -6.90
C PHE A 77 -11.88 16.68 -7.83
N TRP A 78 -11.15 17.73 -7.44
CA TRP A 78 -9.99 18.25 -8.16
C TRP A 78 -8.70 17.47 -7.89
N ARG A 79 -8.66 16.68 -6.81
CA ARG A 79 -7.50 15.83 -6.48
C ARG A 79 -7.59 14.52 -7.23
N GLY A 80 -6.49 14.11 -7.85
CA GLY A 80 -6.43 12.94 -8.74
C GLY A 80 -5.87 11.65 -8.10
N ASP A 81 -5.66 11.64 -6.78
CA ASP A 81 -5.07 10.53 -6.04
C ASP A 81 -6.07 9.42 -5.69
N VAL A 82 -7.36 9.63 -5.95
CA VAL A 82 -8.45 8.66 -5.72
C VAL A 82 -9.25 8.45 -7.01
N ILE A 83 -9.31 7.20 -7.50
CA ILE A 83 -9.91 6.89 -8.81
C ILE A 83 -11.36 6.37 -8.68
N GLY A 84 -11.71 5.72 -7.56
CA GLY A 84 -13.02 5.10 -7.34
C GLY A 84 -13.90 5.82 -6.32
N PRO A 85 -15.24 5.84 -6.49
CA PRO A 85 -16.15 6.42 -5.51
C PRO A 85 -16.12 5.68 -4.16
N ASP A 86 -15.92 4.36 -4.19
CA ASP A 86 -15.71 3.52 -3.01
C ASP A 86 -14.45 3.93 -2.23
N GLN A 87 -13.37 4.24 -2.94
CA GLN A 87 -12.11 4.70 -2.35
C GLN A 87 -12.25 6.10 -1.76
N ALA A 88 -13.04 6.97 -2.40
CA ALA A 88 -13.34 8.31 -1.92
C ALA A 88 -14.18 8.25 -0.63
N LEU A 89 -15.21 7.39 -0.59
CA LEU A 89 -15.99 7.13 0.61
C LEU A 89 -15.14 6.55 1.74
N GLU A 90 -14.29 5.55 1.46
CA GLU A 90 -13.36 4.98 2.44
C GLU A 90 -12.45 6.06 3.03
N SER A 91 -11.87 6.91 2.18
CA SER A 91 -10.98 8.01 2.59
C SER A 91 -11.73 9.12 3.33
N SER A 92 -13.06 9.17 3.21
CA SER A 92 -13.93 10.14 3.91
C SER A 92 -14.41 9.65 5.27
N VAL A 93 -14.52 8.34 5.45
CA VAL A 93 -14.89 7.71 6.72
C VAL A 93 -13.65 7.50 7.61
N SER A 94 -12.47 7.35 7.01
CA SER A 94 -11.23 7.13 7.73
C SER A 94 -10.09 7.92 7.10
N THR A 95 -9.15 8.40 7.92
CA THR A 95 -7.93 9.02 7.41
C THR A 95 -7.07 7.97 6.73
N VAL A 96 -7.06 7.98 5.40
CA VAL A 96 -6.23 7.12 4.56
C VAL A 96 -5.09 7.94 3.98
N ARG A 97 -3.91 7.35 3.87
CA ARG A 97 -2.77 7.91 3.14
C ARG A 97 -2.27 6.94 2.08
N ARG A 98 -1.66 7.48 1.04
CA ARG A 98 -1.09 6.72 -0.07
C ARG A 98 0.35 7.15 -0.31
N SER A 99 1.19 6.18 -0.65
CA SER A 99 2.57 6.45 -1.12
C SER A 99 2.80 5.71 -2.43
N VAL A 100 3.54 6.34 -3.33
CA VAL A 100 3.82 5.82 -4.67
C VAL A 100 5.30 5.48 -4.77
N ARG A 101 5.57 4.29 -5.30
CA ARG A 101 6.89 3.83 -5.72
C ARG A 101 6.85 3.55 -7.22
N VAL A 102 7.76 4.13 -7.96
CA VAL A 102 7.91 3.93 -9.40
C VAL A 102 9.30 3.40 -9.67
N ASP A 103 9.42 2.24 -10.30
CA ASP A 103 10.69 1.63 -10.68
C ASP A 103 10.78 1.56 -12.21
N ILE A 104 11.81 2.19 -12.77
CA ILE A 104 12.07 2.25 -14.21
C ILE A 104 13.29 1.37 -14.48
N GLY A 105 13.00 0.09 -14.67
CA GLY A 105 14.00 -0.93 -14.95
C GLY A 105 14.69 -0.70 -16.30
N PRO A 106 15.98 -1.05 -16.41
CA PRO A 106 16.67 -1.01 -17.69
C PRO A 106 15.99 -1.95 -18.70
N PRO A 107 16.09 -1.67 -20.00
CA PRO A 107 15.61 -2.60 -21.01
C PRO A 107 16.38 -3.92 -20.87
N PRO A 108 15.70 -5.08 -20.90
CA PRO A 108 16.36 -6.38 -20.91
C PRO A 108 17.33 -6.49 -22.08
N ILE A 109 18.39 -7.29 -21.92
CA ILE A 109 19.39 -7.51 -22.96
C ILE A 109 18.68 -8.02 -24.24
N GLY A 110 18.84 -7.27 -25.34
CA GLY A 110 18.23 -7.59 -26.63
C GLY A 110 16.84 -6.98 -26.88
N GLU A 111 16.30 -6.20 -25.93
CA GLU A 111 15.03 -5.51 -26.08
C GLU A 111 15.21 -3.98 -26.07
N ALA A 112 14.34 -3.26 -26.78
CA ALA A 112 14.33 -1.79 -26.78
C ALA A 112 13.36 -1.20 -25.72
N ALA A 113 12.66 -2.05 -24.98
CA ALA A 113 11.60 -1.67 -24.06
C ALA A 113 12.11 -1.71 -22.62
N SER A 114 11.97 -0.60 -21.90
CA SER A 114 12.12 -0.57 -20.45
C SER A 114 10.87 -1.10 -19.78
N THR A 115 11.05 -1.71 -18.61
CA THR A 115 9.95 -2.14 -17.75
C THR A 115 9.69 -1.04 -16.73
N VAL A 116 8.44 -0.58 -16.63
CA VAL A 116 8.02 0.41 -15.64
C VAL A 116 7.05 -0.25 -14.68
N ASP A 117 7.46 -0.32 -13.42
CA ASP A 117 6.67 -0.86 -12.32
C ASP A 117 6.16 0.28 -11.45
N VAL A 118 4.87 0.23 -11.10
CA VAL A 118 4.25 1.18 -10.19
C VAL A 118 3.60 0.41 -9.05
N GLU A 119 3.98 0.76 -7.83
CA GLU A 119 3.37 0.27 -6.60
C GLU A 119 2.78 1.45 -5.84
N VAL A 120 1.52 1.33 -5.45
CA VAL A 120 0.85 2.30 -4.57
C VAL A 120 0.47 1.60 -3.29
N ARG A 121 1.07 2.00 -2.16
CA ARG A 121 0.73 1.47 -0.85
C ARG A 121 -0.31 2.36 -0.19
N LYS A 122 -1.37 1.75 0.34
CA LYS A 122 -2.48 2.43 1.02
C LYS A 122 -2.44 2.07 2.50
N GLU A 123 -2.51 3.07 3.37
CA GLU A 123 -2.50 2.87 4.81
C GLU A 123 -3.65 3.66 5.45
N ARG A 124 -4.26 3.11 6.50
CA ARG A 124 -5.33 3.75 7.27
C ARG A 124 -4.85 4.10 8.66
N TYR A 125 -5.14 5.31 9.10
CA TYR A 125 -4.88 5.74 10.45
C TYR A 125 -5.79 4.98 11.43
N SER A 126 -5.19 4.35 12.42
CA SER A 126 -5.88 3.74 13.56
C SER A 126 -5.46 4.47 14.82
N ALA A 127 -6.44 5.13 15.44
CA ALA A 127 -6.30 5.69 16.78
C ALA A 127 -7.30 4.99 17.70
N PRO A 128 -6.91 4.68 18.96
CA PRO A 128 -7.82 4.09 19.91
C PRO A 128 -9.02 5.01 20.17
N GLU A 129 -10.23 4.44 20.16
CA GLU A 129 -11.46 5.17 20.44
C GLU A 129 -11.43 5.69 21.89
N ARG A 130 -11.62 7.00 22.06
CA ARG A 130 -11.68 7.62 23.38
C ARG A 130 -13.13 7.60 23.85
N GLN A 131 -13.45 6.72 24.82
CA GLN A 131 -14.76 6.75 25.46
C GLN A 131 -14.86 7.98 26.37
N VAL A 132 -15.69 8.94 25.97
CA VAL A 132 -16.00 10.14 26.76
C VAL A 132 -17.18 9.79 27.67
N THR A 133 -16.90 9.14 28.80
CA THR A 133 -17.95 8.67 29.73
C THR A 133 -18.30 9.71 30.80
N THR A 134 -17.51 10.78 30.92
CA THR A 134 -17.71 11.84 31.92
C THR A 134 -17.45 13.23 31.36
N ALA A 135 -18.11 14.26 31.90
CA ALA A 135 -17.87 15.66 31.50
C ALA A 135 -16.40 16.08 31.68
N SER A 136 -15.72 15.55 32.70
CA SER A 136 -14.28 15.78 32.91
C SER A 136 -13.40 15.12 31.85
N SER A 137 -13.80 13.94 31.33
CA SER A 137 -13.09 13.29 30.22
C SER A 137 -13.21 14.06 28.89
N ALA A 138 -14.25 14.89 28.74
CA ALA A 138 -14.38 15.75 27.56
C ALA A 138 -13.27 16.82 27.47
N LEU A 139 -12.74 17.28 28.61
CA LEU A 139 -11.61 18.21 28.64
C LEU A 139 -10.33 17.55 28.09
N ALA A 140 -10.17 16.23 28.26
CA ALA A 140 -9.04 15.46 27.72
C ALA A 140 -9.05 15.30 26.19
N ILE A 141 -10.15 15.67 25.52
CA ILE A 141 -10.23 15.74 24.05
C ILE A 141 -9.46 16.97 23.54
N TYR A 142 -9.57 18.09 24.26
CA TYR A 142 -9.02 19.39 23.85
C TYR A 142 -7.68 19.70 24.49
N SER A 143 -7.34 19.05 25.60
CA SER A 143 -6.04 19.23 26.26
C SER A 143 -5.05 18.16 25.84
N GLU A 144 -3.89 18.56 25.33
CA GLU A 144 -2.78 17.64 25.09
C GLU A 144 -2.10 17.16 26.39
N ARG A 145 -2.39 17.83 27.51
CA ARG A 145 -1.63 17.76 28.76
C ARG A 145 -2.51 17.98 30.00
N LEU A 146 -3.54 17.16 30.19
CA LEU A 146 -4.15 17.09 31.53
C LEU A 146 -3.42 16.01 32.33
N PRO A 147 -2.82 16.37 33.48
CA PRO A 147 -2.32 15.38 34.42
C PRO A 147 -3.43 14.41 34.75
N THR A 148 -3.17 13.11 34.61
CA THR A 148 -4.03 12.11 35.25
C THR A 148 -3.97 12.34 36.76
N SER A 149 -4.99 11.93 37.51
CA SER A 149 -4.98 11.97 38.99
C SER A 149 -3.80 11.19 39.61
N GLU A 150 -3.13 10.37 38.81
CA GLU A 150 -1.93 9.60 39.15
C GLU A 150 -0.61 10.27 38.69
N GLY A 151 -0.65 11.47 38.11
CA GLY A 151 0.54 12.21 37.65
C GLY A 151 1.27 11.58 36.47
N LEU A 152 0.74 10.50 35.87
CA LEU A 152 1.34 9.81 34.74
C LEU A 152 1.02 10.56 33.45
N ILE A 153 2.09 11.10 32.84
CA ILE A 153 2.09 11.64 31.49
C ILE A 153 2.05 10.45 30.52
N ARG A 154 0.86 9.95 30.18
CA ARG A 154 0.76 8.97 29.09
C ARG A 154 1.01 9.69 27.78
N ALA A 155 2.09 9.31 27.08
CA ALA A 155 2.40 9.87 25.77
C ALA A 155 1.21 9.69 24.82
N ARG A 156 0.86 10.78 24.14
CA ARG A 156 -0.24 10.95 23.18
C ARG A 156 -0.35 9.82 22.14
N THR A 157 0.75 9.12 21.90
CA THR A 157 0.99 8.19 20.80
C THR A 157 0.80 6.72 21.16
N ALA A 158 0.49 6.37 22.41
CA ALA A 158 0.34 4.97 22.82
C ALA A 158 -0.91 4.33 22.16
N GLY A 159 -0.71 3.73 20.98
CA GLY A 159 -1.73 3.04 20.20
C GLY A 159 -2.08 3.69 18.85
N GLU A 160 -1.60 4.90 18.57
CA GLU A 160 -1.77 5.53 17.25
C GLU A 160 -0.79 4.90 16.24
N HIS A 161 -1.31 4.29 15.19
CA HIS A 161 -0.50 3.66 14.16
C HIS A 161 -1.19 3.65 12.80
N TRP A 162 -0.40 3.46 11.75
CA TRP A 162 -0.90 3.29 10.39
C TRP A 162 -1.05 1.79 10.11
N VAL A 163 -2.24 1.39 9.70
CA VAL A 163 -2.58 0.01 9.33
C VAL A 163 -2.44 -0.11 7.82
N ASP A 164 -1.60 -1.04 7.35
CA ASP A 164 -1.45 -1.34 5.93
C ASP A 164 -2.76 -1.94 5.38
N LEU A 165 -3.33 -1.30 4.35
CA LEU A 165 -4.52 -1.76 3.64
C LEU A 165 -4.17 -2.45 2.32
N GLY A 166 -2.88 -2.63 2.04
CA GLY A 166 -2.36 -3.23 0.82
C GLY A 166 -2.23 -2.24 -0.33
N ARG A 167 -2.27 -2.78 -1.55
CA ARG A 167 -1.97 -2.03 -2.78
C ARG A 167 -3.21 -1.45 -3.46
N ASP A 168 -3.09 -0.23 -3.98
CA ASP A 168 -4.14 0.45 -4.73
C ASP A 168 -3.99 0.23 -6.24
N GLY A 169 -4.46 -0.91 -6.73
CA GLY A 169 -4.32 -1.27 -8.15
C GLY A 169 -5.05 -0.37 -9.14
N ARG A 170 -6.10 0.32 -8.70
CA ARG A 170 -6.81 1.25 -9.58
C ARG A 170 -5.94 2.47 -9.86
N LEU A 171 -5.31 3.01 -8.81
CA LEU A 171 -4.38 4.12 -8.95
C LEU A 171 -3.11 3.68 -9.68
N GLU A 172 -2.56 2.50 -9.40
CA GLU A 172 -1.38 1.97 -10.12
C GLU A 172 -1.62 1.90 -11.64
N ARG A 173 -2.77 1.35 -12.07
CA ARG A 173 -3.13 1.28 -13.48
C ARG A 173 -3.36 2.65 -14.11
N ASP A 174 -3.91 3.60 -13.35
CA ASP A 174 -4.11 4.97 -13.82
C ASP A 174 -2.76 5.69 -14.00
N LEU A 175 -1.87 5.57 -13.02
CA LEU A 175 -0.51 6.11 -13.08
C LEU A 175 0.27 5.54 -14.27
N LEU A 176 0.26 4.22 -14.46
CA LEU A 176 0.89 3.59 -15.63
C LEU A 176 0.29 4.10 -16.94
N ARG A 177 -1.04 4.25 -17.00
CA ARG A 177 -1.73 4.79 -18.18
C ARG A 177 -1.28 6.22 -18.46
N ARG A 178 -1.11 7.07 -17.44
CA ARG A 178 -0.60 8.44 -17.60
C ARG A 178 0.87 8.45 -18.03
N MET A 179 1.72 7.66 -17.37
CA MET A 179 3.15 7.54 -17.72
C MET A 179 3.35 7.12 -19.18
N SER A 180 2.53 6.20 -19.66
CA SER A 180 2.58 5.74 -21.04
C SER A 180 2.18 6.78 -22.10
N ARG A 181 1.61 7.91 -21.67
CA ARG A 181 1.24 9.06 -22.50
C ARG A 181 2.22 10.22 -22.37
N LEU A 182 3.26 10.09 -21.55
CA LEU A 182 4.29 11.13 -21.42
C LEU A 182 5.05 11.27 -22.74
N PRO A 183 5.51 12.48 -23.11
CA PRO A 183 6.17 12.74 -24.39
C PRO A 183 7.41 11.86 -24.66
N SER A 184 8.10 11.44 -23.60
CA SER A 184 9.31 10.61 -23.68
C SER A 184 9.04 9.11 -23.77
N ALA A 185 7.77 8.69 -23.73
CA ALA A 185 7.35 7.29 -23.75
C ALA A 185 6.56 6.95 -25.02
N ARG A 186 6.90 5.80 -25.61
CA ARG A 186 6.08 5.17 -26.64
C ARG A 186 5.68 3.79 -26.18
N LYS A 187 4.37 3.51 -26.18
CA LYS A 187 3.90 2.14 -25.97
C LYS A 187 4.38 1.28 -27.12
N ILE A 188 5.05 0.18 -26.78
CA ILE A 188 5.18 -0.93 -27.72
C ILE A 188 3.83 -1.63 -27.66
N SER A 189 3.08 -1.64 -28.76
CA SER A 189 1.86 -2.45 -28.81
C SER A 189 2.27 -3.88 -28.51
N GLU A 190 1.64 -4.45 -27.50
CA GLU A 190 1.79 -5.83 -27.04
C GLU A 190 1.72 -6.78 -28.25
N GLY A 191 2.89 -7.14 -28.79
CA GLY A 191 3.01 -8.37 -29.55
C GLY A 191 2.81 -9.47 -28.52
N GLN A 192 1.64 -10.12 -28.60
CA GLN A 192 1.26 -11.40 -28.02
C GLN A 192 2.08 -11.81 -26.78
N PRO A 193 1.50 -11.90 -25.56
CA PRO A 193 2.23 -12.42 -24.41
C PRO A 193 2.90 -13.72 -24.82
N ALA A 194 4.24 -13.76 -24.75
CA ALA A 194 5.01 -14.96 -24.96
C ALA A 194 4.34 -16.02 -24.09
N ALA A 195 3.79 -17.04 -24.75
CA ALA A 195 3.08 -18.12 -24.09
C ALA A 195 3.90 -18.55 -22.86
N PRO A 196 3.25 -18.81 -21.71
CA PRO A 196 3.97 -19.33 -20.56
C PRO A 196 4.79 -20.51 -21.07
N LYS A 197 6.12 -20.39 -20.97
CA LYS A 197 7.04 -21.49 -21.28
C LYS A 197 6.43 -22.70 -20.58
N PRO A 198 5.99 -23.75 -21.30
CA PRO A 198 5.29 -24.85 -20.68
C PRO A 198 6.14 -25.30 -19.51
N ALA A 199 5.56 -25.20 -18.31
CA ALA A 199 6.16 -25.74 -17.12
C ALA A 199 6.51 -27.17 -17.49
N MET A 200 7.81 -27.44 -17.55
CA MET A 200 8.33 -28.75 -17.85
C MET A 200 7.61 -29.70 -16.90
N ALA A 201 6.74 -30.55 -17.48
CA ALA A 201 5.95 -31.49 -16.71
C ALA A 201 6.90 -32.24 -15.77
N PRO A 202 6.52 -32.42 -14.49
CA PRO A 202 7.31 -33.27 -13.61
C PRO A 202 7.45 -34.64 -14.29
N ALA A 203 8.70 -35.08 -14.43
CA ALA A 203 9.03 -36.39 -14.99
C ALA A 203 8.25 -37.48 -14.21
N PRO A 204 7.71 -38.50 -14.89
CA PRO A 204 6.98 -39.58 -14.23
C PRO A 204 7.88 -40.34 -13.25
N ASP A 205 7.28 -40.70 -12.13
CA ASP A 205 7.85 -41.28 -10.93
C ASP A 205 8.88 -42.39 -11.20
N ALA A 206 10.10 -42.16 -10.70
CA ALA A 206 11.05 -43.23 -10.40
C ALA A 206 10.67 -43.89 -9.06
N PRO A 207 10.83 -45.22 -8.93
CA PRO A 207 10.19 -46.00 -7.88
C PRO A 207 10.77 -45.77 -6.49
N ALA A 208 9.85 -45.84 -5.52
CA ALA A 208 10.02 -45.87 -4.07
C ALA A 208 11.43 -46.30 -3.58
N SER A 209 12.20 -45.31 -3.15
CA SER A 209 13.36 -45.53 -2.28
C SER A 209 12.90 -45.58 -0.83
N THR A 210 13.12 -46.76 -0.25
CA THR A 210 13.11 -47.13 1.17
C THR A 210 13.41 -45.96 2.12
N ALA A 211 12.49 -45.73 3.06
CA ALA A 211 12.65 -44.80 4.17
C ALA A 211 13.80 -45.25 5.10
N PRO A 212 14.73 -44.34 5.46
CA PRO A 212 15.55 -44.53 6.64
C PRO A 212 14.81 -44.03 7.88
N GLU A 213 14.90 -44.89 8.89
CA GLU A 213 14.55 -44.83 10.30
C GLU A 213 14.68 -43.43 10.95
N PRO A 214 13.73 -42.99 11.81
CA PRO A 214 13.78 -41.69 12.46
C PRO A 214 14.87 -41.67 13.55
N GLU A 215 15.97 -40.98 13.24
CA GLU A 215 17.03 -40.66 14.20
C GLU A 215 16.47 -39.77 15.33
N ARG A 216 16.58 -40.25 16.56
CA ARG A 216 16.14 -39.58 17.79
C ARG A 216 16.78 -38.20 17.92
N ALA A 217 15.95 -37.18 18.09
CA ALA A 217 16.38 -35.86 18.49
C ALA A 217 17.13 -35.89 19.84
N PRO A 218 18.24 -35.15 19.98
CA PRO A 218 18.90 -34.97 21.26
C PRO A 218 18.08 -34.07 22.21
N PRO A 219 18.19 -34.27 23.54
CA PRO A 219 17.46 -33.48 24.52
C PRO A 219 17.94 -32.02 24.57
N ALA A 220 16.98 -31.12 24.81
CA ALA A 220 17.18 -29.68 24.91
C ALA A 220 18.19 -29.29 26.02
N PRO A 221 19.02 -28.25 25.81
CA PRO A 221 19.91 -27.73 26.84
C PRO A 221 19.12 -26.98 27.92
N THR A 222 19.27 -27.44 29.16
CA THR A 222 18.80 -26.78 30.37
C THR A 222 19.49 -25.41 30.52
N ALA A 223 18.71 -24.32 30.44
CA ALA A 223 19.20 -22.98 30.71
C ALA A 223 19.57 -22.85 32.21
N LYS A 224 20.81 -22.46 32.49
CA LYS A 224 21.25 -22.04 33.82
C LYS A 224 20.68 -20.64 34.14
N PRO A 225 20.26 -20.36 35.38
CA PRO A 225 19.95 -19.01 35.81
C PRO A 225 21.27 -18.26 36.04
N SER A 226 21.57 -17.30 35.16
CA SER A 226 22.66 -16.34 35.36
C SER A 226 22.10 -15.06 35.96
N ASP A 227 22.57 -14.80 37.18
CA ASP A 227 23.00 -13.52 37.72
C ASP A 227 21.99 -12.36 37.81
N VAL A 228 21.49 -12.22 39.04
CA VAL A 228 20.92 -11.01 39.62
C VAL A 228 21.96 -9.89 39.51
N ILE A 229 21.68 -8.89 38.67
CA ILE A 229 22.42 -7.64 38.67
C ILE A 229 21.94 -6.83 39.89
N GLU A 230 22.83 -6.72 40.87
CA GLU A 230 22.72 -5.87 42.05
C GLU A 230 22.77 -4.40 41.60
N MET A 231 21.70 -3.65 41.91
CA MET A 231 21.51 -2.27 41.50
C MET A 231 21.97 -1.37 42.67
N GLU A 232 23.15 -0.75 42.53
CA GLU A 232 23.65 0.21 43.52
C GLU A 232 22.79 1.50 43.54
N PRO A 233 22.58 2.10 44.71
CA PRO A 233 21.81 3.33 44.85
C PRO A 233 22.60 4.57 44.39
N ILE A 234 21.89 5.46 43.69
CA ILE A 234 22.36 6.78 43.25
C ILE A 234 22.45 7.71 44.47
N PRO A 235 23.58 8.41 44.71
CA PRO A 235 23.70 9.38 45.80
C PRO A 235 22.97 10.69 45.49
N ASP A 236 22.46 11.31 46.56
CA ASP A 236 21.69 12.58 46.60
C ASP A 236 22.45 13.81 46.07
#